data_AF-A0A3D9CS03-F1
#
_entry.id   AF-A0A3D9CS03-F1
#
_cell.length_a   1.000
_cell.length_b   1.000
_cell.length_c   1.000
_cell.angle_alpha   90.00
_cell.angle_beta   90.00
_cell.angle_gamma   90.00
#
_symmetry.space_group_name_H-M   'P 1'
#
loop_
_entity.id
_entity.type
_entity.pdbx_description
1 polymer ?
#
loop_
_entity_poly.entity_id
_entity_poly.type
_entity_poly.pdbx_seq_one_letter_code
_entity_poly.pdbx_strand_id
1 'polypeptide(L)'
;MDDHLTVKAKYKTIDTISIPQIKVSELSDGKKKMSKPPLKVNKKAFVYAGLLFIESNLIGKFEDRDRWKNSFIIDVYSTVKQGYIGSFYLPNPKKEKKVQFHITDQHLYVLTGNEIIKYRFAQNITQHFIAGEAENLNQE
;
A
#
# COMPACT_ATOMS: atom_id res chain seq x y z
N MET A 1 6.93 -4.43 14.93
CA MET A 1 8.01 -5.07 15.70
C MET A 1 7.85 -4.65 17.15
N ASP A 2 8.53 -5.29 18.09
CA ASP A 2 8.70 -4.71 19.43
C ASP A 2 9.88 -3.73 19.43
N ASP A 3 10.18 -3.17 20.59
CA ASP A 3 11.26 -2.21 20.80
C ASP A 3 12.65 -2.83 20.65
N HIS A 4 12.72 -4.17 20.54
CA HIS A 4 13.92 -4.96 20.26
C HIS A 4 14.01 -5.42 18.81
N LEU A 5 13.18 -4.86 17.91
CA LEU A 5 13.11 -5.22 16.49
C LEU A 5 12.66 -6.68 16.23
N THR A 6 12.06 -7.34 17.22
CA THR A 6 11.48 -8.67 17.05
C THR A 6 10.20 -8.57 16.23
N VAL A 7 10.07 -9.46 15.25
CA VAL A 7 8.89 -9.52 14.39
C VAL A 7 7.70 -10.08 15.18
N LYS A 8 6.77 -9.21 15.58
CA LYS A 8 5.55 -9.62 16.30
C LYS A 8 4.53 -10.34 15.41
N ALA A 9 4.50 -10.04 14.11
CA ALA A 9 3.54 -10.65 13.18
C ALA A 9 4.04 -10.58 11.73
N LYS A 10 3.58 -11.53 10.90
CA LYS A 10 3.78 -11.55 9.45
C LYS A 10 2.43 -11.77 8.76
N TYR A 11 2.13 -10.95 7.76
CA TYR A 11 0.86 -11.00 7.04
C TYR A 11 1.08 -11.30 5.56
N LYS A 12 0.06 -11.90 4.92
CA LYS A 12 0.04 -12.15 3.48
C LYS A 12 -0.92 -11.18 2.80
N THR A 13 -0.47 -10.55 1.73
CA THR A 13 -1.35 -9.79 0.82
C THR A 13 -2.09 -10.75 -0.10
N ILE A 14 -3.14 -10.27 -0.78
CA ILE A 14 -3.87 -11.08 -1.77
C ILE A 14 -3.09 -11.29 -3.08
N ASP A 15 -1.89 -10.71 -3.19
CA ASP A 15 -1.00 -10.91 -4.33
C ASP A 15 -0.64 -12.38 -4.49
N THR A 16 -0.78 -12.91 -5.70
CA THR A 16 -0.49 -14.32 -6.03
C THR A 16 1.00 -14.63 -6.21
N ILE A 17 1.87 -13.61 -6.11
CA ILE A 17 3.32 -13.77 -6.30
C ILE A 17 3.97 -14.03 -4.94
N SER A 18 4.12 -15.30 -4.60
CA SER A 18 4.80 -15.76 -3.38
C SER A 18 6.31 -15.95 -3.56
N ILE A 19 6.76 -16.13 -4.81
CA ILE A 19 8.16 -16.41 -5.16
C ILE A 19 8.74 -15.21 -5.93
N PRO A 20 9.73 -14.50 -5.36
CA PRO A 20 10.45 -13.44 -6.06
C PRO A 20 11.09 -13.98 -7.36
N GLN A 21 10.75 -13.38 -8.49
CA GLN A 21 11.33 -13.72 -9.79
C GLN A 21 12.69 -13.01 -9.95
N ILE A 22 13.74 -13.59 -9.36
CA ILE A 22 15.12 -13.06 -9.44
C ILE A 22 15.87 -13.85 -10.50
N LYS A 23 16.32 -13.17 -11.56
CA LYS A 23 17.26 -13.73 -12.55
C LYS A 23 18.62 -13.07 -12.40
N VAL A 24 19.67 -13.88 -12.31
CA VAL A 24 21.06 -13.43 -12.10
C VAL A 24 21.91 -13.87 -13.30
N SER A 25 22.78 -12.98 -13.78
CA SER A 25 23.82 -13.25 -14.77
C SER A 25 25.19 -13.03 -14.14
N GLU A 26 26.15 -13.86 -14.52
CA GLU A 26 27.55 -13.72 -14.14
C GLU A 26 28.30 -12.90 -15.20
N LEU A 27 29.09 -11.93 -14.74
CA LEU A 27 29.94 -11.09 -15.56
C LEU A 27 31.29 -11.80 -15.78
N SER A 28 32.02 -11.39 -16.81
CA SER A 28 33.33 -11.95 -17.15
C SER A 28 34.38 -11.80 -16.04
N ASP A 29 34.17 -10.90 -15.08
CA ASP A 29 34.99 -10.68 -13.90
C ASP A 29 34.52 -11.47 -12.65
N GLY A 30 33.59 -12.42 -12.83
CA GLY A 30 33.03 -13.25 -11.76
C GLY A 30 31.96 -12.56 -10.90
N LYS A 31 31.64 -11.28 -11.17
CA LYS A 31 30.58 -10.57 -10.44
C LYS A 31 29.20 -11.05 -10.87
N LYS A 32 28.29 -11.20 -9.91
CA LYS A 32 26.89 -11.54 -10.16
C LYS A 32 26.03 -10.29 -10.20
N LYS A 33 25.25 -10.10 -11.26
CA LYS A 33 24.30 -8.99 -11.42
C LYS A 33 22.92 -9.52 -11.75
N MET A 34 21.87 -8.84 -11.31
CA MET A 34 20.51 -9.15 -11.77
C MET A 34 20.41 -8.90 -13.27
N SER A 35 20.00 -9.92 -14.03
CA SER A 35 19.86 -9.83 -15.48
C SER A 35 18.58 -9.10 -15.89
N LYS A 36 17.61 -8.98 -14.99
CA LYS A 36 16.46 -8.07 -15.07
C LYS A 36 16.13 -7.52 -13.67
N PRO A 37 15.64 -6.27 -13.55
CA PRO A 37 15.14 -5.77 -12.28
C PRO A 37 14.07 -6.71 -11.69
N PRO A 38 14.08 -6.97 -10.38
CA PRO A 38 13.08 -7.83 -9.76
C PRO A 38 11.72 -7.16 -9.84
N LEU A 39 10.68 -7.97 -10.02
CA LEU A 39 9.30 -7.48 -10.03
C LEU A 39 8.98 -6.85 -8.67
N LYS A 40 8.56 -5.58 -8.67
CA LYS A 40 8.04 -4.90 -7.48
C LYS A 40 6.53 -5.07 -7.42
N VAL A 41 6.05 -5.83 -6.45
CA VAL A 41 4.61 -6.11 -6.27
C VAL A 41 3.93 -5.01 -5.45
N ASN A 42 4.49 -4.67 -4.28
CA ASN A 42 4.00 -3.62 -3.39
C ASN A 42 4.96 -2.44 -3.41
N LYS A 43 4.56 -1.34 -4.04
CA LYS A 43 5.45 -0.19 -4.22
C LYS A 43 5.64 0.61 -2.94
N LYS A 44 4.56 0.79 -2.18
CA LYS A 44 4.53 1.59 -0.94
C LYS A 44 3.49 1.02 0.01
N ALA A 45 3.76 1.17 1.30
CA ALA A 45 2.87 0.77 2.37
C ALA A 45 2.74 1.93 3.38
N PHE A 46 1.53 2.15 3.88
CA PHE A 46 1.24 3.11 4.94
C PHE A 46 0.33 2.45 5.97
N VAL A 47 0.54 2.72 7.26
CA VAL A 47 -0.29 2.18 8.33
C VAL A 47 -0.95 3.32 9.08
N TYR A 48 -2.26 3.23 9.26
CA TYR A 48 -3.04 4.21 10.03
C TYR A 48 -4.22 3.53 10.72
N ALA A 49 -4.45 3.83 12.00
CA ALA A 49 -5.62 3.37 12.76
C ALA A 49 -5.98 1.90 12.50
N GLY A 50 -5.00 0.98 12.61
CA GLY A 50 -5.23 -0.46 12.45
C GLY A 50 -5.45 -0.94 11.01
N LEU A 51 -5.28 -0.06 10.03
CA LEU A 51 -5.34 -0.38 8.61
C LEU A 51 -3.95 -0.24 7.95
N LEU A 52 -3.67 -1.15 7.03
CA LEU A 52 -2.50 -1.15 6.15
C LEU A 52 -2.96 -0.84 4.73
N PHE A 53 -2.45 0.24 4.15
CA PHE A 53 -2.71 0.73 2.81
C PHE A 53 -1.51 0.41 1.93
N ILE A 54 -1.72 -0.26 0.79
CA ILE A 54 -0.65 -0.72 -0.08
C ILE A 54 -0.90 -0.23 -1.51
N GLU A 55 0.09 0.43 -2.11
CA GLU A 55 0.08 0.71 -3.55
C GLU A 55 0.35 -0.58 -4.32
N SER A 56 -0.71 -1.14 -4.91
CA SER A 56 -0.69 -2.39 -5.66
C SER A 56 -0.40 -2.15 -7.14
N ASN A 57 0.30 -3.10 -7.77
CA ASN A 57 0.50 -3.12 -9.23
C ASN A 57 -0.40 -4.17 -9.92
N LEU A 58 -1.28 -4.84 -9.19
CA LEU A 58 -2.14 -5.86 -9.76
C LEU A 58 -3.42 -5.25 -10.32
N ILE A 59 -3.88 -5.82 -11.42
CA ILE A 59 -5.19 -5.54 -11.99
C ILE A 59 -6.15 -6.62 -11.51
N GLY A 60 -7.31 -6.21 -11.00
CA GLY A 60 -8.41 -7.13 -10.70
C GLY A 60 -8.91 -7.81 -11.98
N LYS A 61 -9.32 -9.08 -11.91
CA LYS A 61 -9.76 -9.87 -13.08
C LYS A 61 -10.88 -9.20 -13.90
N PHE A 62 -11.69 -8.35 -13.26
CA PHE A 62 -12.85 -7.68 -13.86
C PHE A 62 -12.69 -6.15 -13.91
N GLU A 63 -11.47 -5.63 -13.75
CA GLU A 63 -11.22 -4.19 -13.83
C GLU A 63 -11.12 -3.69 -15.26
N ASP A 64 -11.71 -2.51 -15.49
CA ASP A 64 -11.52 -1.76 -16.73
C ASP A 64 -10.05 -1.33 -16.87
N ARG A 65 -9.41 -1.73 -17.98
CA ARG A 65 -7.98 -1.50 -18.21
C ARG A 65 -7.64 -0.03 -18.32
N ASP A 66 -8.54 0.81 -18.81
CA ASP A 66 -8.25 2.23 -18.99
C ASP A 66 -8.35 2.99 -17.67
N ARG A 67 -9.28 2.62 -16.78
CA ARG A 67 -9.28 3.11 -15.40
C ARG A 67 -8.04 2.67 -14.64
N TRP A 68 -7.64 1.40 -14.79
CA TRP A 68 -6.43 0.87 -14.17
C TRP A 68 -5.17 1.62 -14.61
N LYS A 69 -4.99 1.84 -15.93
CA LYS A 69 -3.83 2.57 -16.47
C LYS A 69 -3.73 4.01 -16.01
N ASN A 70 -4.86 4.63 -15.69
CA ASN A 70 -4.95 6.04 -15.31
C ASN A 70 -5.21 6.23 -13.82
N SER A 71 -4.89 5.25 -12.98
CA SER A 71 -5.05 5.35 -11.52
C SER A 71 -3.92 4.67 -10.76
N PHE A 72 -3.68 5.09 -9.53
CA PHE A 72 -2.98 4.28 -8.53
C PHE A 72 -4.00 3.46 -7.75
N ILE A 73 -3.76 2.16 -7.58
CA ILE A 73 -4.63 1.28 -6.80
C ILE A 73 -4.08 1.15 -5.39
N ILE A 74 -4.93 1.44 -4.41
CA ILE A 74 -4.61 1.32 -3.00
C ILE A 74 -5.44 0.19 -2.41
N ASP A 75 -4.78 -0.92 -2.08
CA ASP A 75 -5.37 -2.05 -1.36
C ASP A 75 -5.34 -1.76 0.15
N VAL A 76 -6.40 -2.14 0.86
CA VAL A 76 -6.59 -1.88 2.29
C VAL A 76 -6.76 -3.20 3.04
N TYR A 77 -5.97 -3.36 4.09
CA TYR A 77 -5.97 -4.55 4.95
C TYR A 77 -6.17 -4.15 6.40
N SER A 78 -6.90 -4.97 7.17
CA SER A 78 -6.92 -4.85 8.64
C SER A 78 -5.66 -5.48 9.22
N THR A 79 -4.93 -4.76 10.06
CA THR A 79 -3.80 -5.33 10.82
C THR A 79 -4.28 -6.13 12.04
N VAL A 80 -5.53 -5.90 12.48
CA VAL A 80 -6.16 -6.60 13.62
C VAL A 80 -6.80 -7.91 13.16
N LYS A 81 -7.68 -7.85 12.16
CA LYS A 81 -8.37 -9.03 11.60
C LYS A 81 -7.51 -9.79 10.59
N GLN A 82 -6.35 -9.25 10.23
CA GLN A 82 -5.38 -9.87 9.31
C GLN A 82 -6.00 -10.24 7.95
N GLY A 83 -6.81 -9.34 7.40
CA GLY A 83 -7.62 -9.63 6.22
C GLY A 83 -7.77 -8.43 5.29
N TYR A 84 -8.01 -8.72 4.01
CA TYR A 84 -8.31 -7.74 2.98
C TYR A 84 -9.71 -7.13 3.23
N ILE A 85 -9.77 -5.80 3.23
CA ILE A 85 -11.01 -5.04 3.42
C ILE A 85 -11.57 -4.57 2.08
N GLY A 86 -10.70 -4.20 1.15
CA GLY A 86 -11.10 -3.65 -0.14
C GLY A 86 -9.98 -2.82 -0.77
N SER A 87 -10.31 -2.14 -1.86
CA SER A 87 -9.39 -1.25 -2.55
C SER A 87 -10.11 0.00 -3.05
N PHE A 88 -9.32 1.04 -3.32
CA PHE A 88 -9.81 2.25 -3.97
C PHE A 88 -8.79 2.79 -4.97
N TYR A 89 -9.26 3.60 -5.90
CA TYR A 89 -8.45 4.18 -6.98
C TYR A 89 -8.17 5.64 -6.69
N LEU A 90 -6.92 6.04 -6.82
CA LEU A 90 -6.50 7.43 -6.89
C LEU A 90 -6.32 7.82 -8.36
N PRO A 91 -7.14 8.72 -8.92
CA PRO A 91 -7.00 9.17 -10.29
C PRO A 91 -5.60 9.70 -10.60
N ASN A 92 -5.05 9.29 -11.74
CA ASN A 92 -3.75 9.69 -12.25
C ASN A 92 -3.83 10.06 -13.75
N PRO A 93 -4.64 11.07 -14.12
CA PRO A 93 -4.84 11.44 -15.52
C PRO A 93 -3.55 11.95 -16.19
N LYS A 94 -2.63 12.53 -15.42
CA LYS A 94 -1.33 13.01 -15.89
C LYS A 94 -0.27 11.91 -16.01
N LYS A 95 -0.62 10.66 -15.69
CA LYS A 95 0.28 9.48 -15.75
C LYS A 95 1.57 9.68 -14.98
N GLU A 96 1.47 10.32 -13.82
CA GLU A 96 2.57 10.47 -12.89
C GLU A 96 3.09 9.10 -12.46
N LYS A 97 4.42 9.00 -12.33
CA LYS A 97 5.06 7.72 -11.97
C LYS A 97 5.08 7.46 -10.46
N LYS A 98 4.86 8.51 -9.67
CA LYS A 98 5.02 8.49 -8.22
C LYS A 98 3.82 9.16 -7.57
N VAL A 99 3.25 8.47 -6.60
CA VAL A 99 2.29 9.03 -5.65
C VAL A 99 2.86 8.90 -4.25
N GLN A 100 2.72 9.94 -3.44
CA GLN A 100 2.88 9.84 -2.00
C GLN A 100 1.53 10.17 -1.37
N PHE A 101 1.23 9.53 -0.26
CA PHE A 101 0.01 9.84 0.45
C PHE A 101 0.20 9.81 1.95
N HIS A 102 -0.63 10.60 2.63
CA HIS A 102 -0.67 10.73 4.07
C HIS A 102 -2.14 10.67 4.51
N ILE A 103 -2.40 9.94 5.58
CA ILE A 103 -3.75 9.66 6.08
C ILE A 103 -3.90 10.27 7.47
N THR A 104 -5.04 10.92 7.67
CA THR A 104 -5.54 11.35 8.98
C THR A 104 -6.91 10.72 9.24
N ASP A 105 -7.53 11.02 10.38
CA ASP A 105 -8.84 10.45 10.76
C ASP A 105 -9.94 10.69 9.71
N GLN A 106 -9.83 11.80 8.97
CA GLN A 106 -10.87 12.24 8.05
C GLN A 106 -10.42 12.32 6.60
N HIS A 107 -9.12 12.45 6.36
CA HIS A 107 -8.62 12.87 5.06
C HIS A 107 -7.44 12.03 4.57
N LEU A 108 -7.40 11.89 3.25
CA LEU A 108 -6.26 11.36 2.51
C LEU A 108 -5.65 12.51 1.71
N TYR A 109 -4.42 12.86 2.02
CA TYR A 109 -3.63 13.80 1.26
C TYR A 109 -2.76 13.04 0.28
N VAL A 110 -2.82 13.43 -0.98
CA VAL A 110 -2.09 12.78 -2.07
C VAL A 110 -1.20 13.81 -2.73
N LEU A 111 0.11 13.57 -2.70
CA LEU A 111 1.11 14.33 -3.45
C LEU A 111 1.43 13.59 -4.74
N THR A 112 1.15 14.23 -5.87
CA THR A 112 1.39 13.69 -7.21
C THR A 112 1.88 14.81 -8.14
N GLY A 113 3.02 14.59 -8.81
CA GLY A 113 3.68 15.65 -9.57
C GLY A 113 3.97 16.87 -8.69
N ASN A 114 3.35 18.01 -9.02
CA ASN A 114 3.41 19.27 -8.29
C ASN A 114 2.09 19.64 -7.57
N GLU A 115 1.19 18.67 -7.40
CA GLU A 115 -0.14 18.87 -6.83
C GLU A 115 -0.30 18.13 -5.50
N ILE A 116 -0.96 18.79 -4.55
CA ILE A 116 -1.50 18.15 -3.35
C ILE A 116 -3.01 18.08 -3.50
N ILE A 117 -3.56 16.88 -3.52
CA ILE A 117 -4.98 16.61 -3.62
C ILE A 117 -5.47 16.10 -2.28
N LYS A 118 -6.57 16.67 -1.79
CA LYS A 118 -7.23 16.24 -0.54
C LYS A 118 -8.49 15.45 -0.88
N TYR A 119 -8.57 14.23 -0.41
CA TYR A 119 -9.77 13.39 -0.45
C TYR A 119 -10.36 13.22 0.94
N ARG A 120 -11.66 12.93 1.00
CA ARG A 120 -12.34 12.45 2.20
C ARG A 120 -12.56 10.95 2.06
N PHE A 121 -12.29 10.20 3.12
CA PHE A 121 -12.60 8.77 3.11
C PHE A 121 -14.11 8.53 3.11
N ALA A 122 -14.51 7.48 2.40
CA ALA A 122 -15.85 6.96 2.50
C ALA A 122 -16.02 6.18 3.81
N GLN A 123 -17.25 6.17 4.33
CA GLN A 123 -17.56 5.56 5.63
C GLN A 123 -17.22 4.07 5.70
N ASN A 124 -17.30 3.37 4.56
CA ASN A 124 -16.94 1.96 4.46
C ASN A 124 -15.45 1.68 4.72
N ILE A 125 -14.57 2.70 4.68
CA ILE A 125 -13.17 2.59 5.10
C ILE A 125 -13.01 3.05 6.55
N THR A 126 -13.51 4.23 6.90
CA THR A 126 -13.30 4.82 8.24
C THR A 126 -13.95 4.02 9.35
N GLN A 127 -15.03 3.29 9.09
CA GLN A 127 -15.65 2.37 10.07
C GLN A 127 -14.69 1.27 10.57
N HIS A 128 -13.58 1.04 9.87
CA HIS A 128 -12.56 0.06 10.26
C HIS A 128 -11.37 0.69 11.00
N PHE A 129 -11.37 2.00 11.22
CA PHE A 129 -10.33 2.65 12.02
C PHE A 129 -10.50 2.24 13.48
N ILE A 130 -9.41 1.80 14.10
CA ILE A 130 -9.37 1.62 15.56
C ILE A 130 -9.07 2.97 16.20
N ALA A 131 -9.85 3.33 17.22
CA ALA A 131 -9.53 4.48 18.07
C ALA A 131 -8.18 4.24 18.73
N GLY A 132 -7.33 5.27 18.77
CA GLY A 132 -6.04 5.18 19.44
C GLY A 132 -6.22 5.09 20.96
N GLU A 133 -5.33 4.38 21.65
CA GLU A 133 -5.32 4.32 23.13
C GLU A 133 -5.15 5.70 23.79
N ALA A 134 -4.75 6.73 23.03
CA ALA A 134 -4.58 8.10 23.51
C ALA A 134 -5.91 8.88 23.71
N GLU A 135 -7.07 8.33 23.33
CA GLU A 135 -8.37 8.99 23.54
C GLU A 135 -9.02 8.69 24.91
N ASN A 136 -8.42 7.82 25.74
CA ASN A 136 -8.83 7.63 27.13
C ASN A 136 -8.23 8.71 28.05
N LEU A 137 -8.36 9.99 27.69
CA LEU A 137 -7.89 11.10 28.54
C LEU A 137 -8.87 11.47 29.66
N ASN A 138 -10.01 10.79 29.81
CA ASN A 138 -10.90 10.99 30.96
C ASN A 138 -11.60 9.69 31.36
N GLN A 139 -11.02 8.97 32.32
CA GLN A 139 -11.81 8.24 33.31
C GLN A 139 -11.25 8.58 34.70
N GLU A 140 -11.99 9.50 35.33
CA GLU A 140 -12.06 9.91 36.75
C GLU A 140 -10.87 10.63 37.39
#